data_AF-A0A1Z1MKA5-F1
#
_entry.id   AF-A0A1Z1MKA5-F1
#
_cell.length_a   1.000
_cell.length_b   1.000
_cell.length_c   1.000
_cell.angle_alpha   90.00
_cell.angle_beta   90.00
_cell.angle_gamma   90.00
#
_symmetry.space_group_name_H-M   'P 1'
#
loop_
_entity.id
_entity.type
_entity.pdbx_description
1 polymer ?
#
loop_
_entity_poly.entity_id
_entity_poly.type
_entity_poly.pdbx_seq_one_letter_code
_entity_poly.pdbx_strand_id
1 'polypeptide(L)'
;MLILSITNSILLFRSYLLVFLCLLIPLFFLINVEVYQIIKKVYGFYLHSYSSRNNLNLNSFNLWFEFYVISKQWLLCISMIELFYLSDIIKSDLAFISLAYCYRNINCLEIAEYYYLITLSYVPNDISLLKNLASVYDQLGQYDKAINVYRDVIKLSKEESIPDFYSNLV
;
A
#
# COMPACT_ATOMS: atom_id res chain seq x y z
N MET A 1 -39.24 20.70 38.74
CA MET A 1 -38.70 21.06 37.40
C MET A 1 -37.33 20.44 37.14
N LEU A 2 -36.34 20.63 38.03
CA LEU A 2 -34.96 20.10 37.88
C LEU A 2 -34.85 18.55 37.76
N ILE A 3 -35.67 17.79 38.49
CA ILE A 3 -35.62 16.31 38.44
C ILE A 3 -36.11 15.80 37.08
N LEU A 4 -37.18 16.39 36.53
CA LEU A 4 -37.70 16.06 35.19
C LEU A 4 -36.71 16.40 34.06
N SER A 5 -35.93 17.48 34.20
CA SER A 5 -34.91 17.82 33.20
C SER A 5 -33.72 16.86 33.22
N ILE A 6 -33.32 16.37 34.41
CA ILE A 6 -32.23 15.40 34.56
C ILE A 6 -32.66 14.00 34.07
N THR A 7 -33.89 13.58 34.35
CA THR A 7 -34.40 12.30 33.82
C THR A 7 -34.52 12.33 32.30
N ASN A 8 -34.93 13.46 31.72
CA ASN A 8 -35.00 13.62 30.27
C ASN A 8 -33.60 13.61 29.62
N SER A 9 -32.58 14.20 30.24
CA SER A 9 -31.21 14.15 29.71
C SER A 9 -30.61 12.74 29.76
N ILE A 10 -30.87 11.98 30.82
CA ILE A 10 -30.45 10.58 30.94
C ILE A 10 -31.15 9.69 29.90
N LEU A 11 -32.45 9.92 29.67
CA LEU A 11 -33.23 9.15 28.70
C LEU A 11 -32.79 9.44 27.27
N LEU A 12 -32.51 10.71 26.95
CA LEU A 12 -31.89 11.12 25.69
C LEU A 12 -30.51 10.49 25.51
N PHE A 13 -29.65 10.51 26.52
CA PHE A 13 -28.33 9.87 26.44
C PHE A 13 -28.42 8.37 26.14
N ARG A 14 -29.35 7.66 26.78
CA ARG A 14 -29.59 6.23 26.53
C ARG A 14 -30.11 5.95 25.13
N SER A 15 -31.00 6.80 24.60
CA SER A 15 -31.49 6.63 23.23
C SER A 15 -30.39 6.89 22.20
N TYR A 16 -29.52 7.88 22.42
CA TYR A 16 -28.33 8.09 21.58
C TYR A 16 -27.39 6.87 21.58
N LEU A 17 -27.12 6.30 22.76
CA LEU A 17 -26.31 5.08 22.88
C LEU A 17 -26.93 3.90 22.13
N LEU A 18 -28.25 3.72 22.23
CA LEU A 18 -28.97 2.66 21.51
C LEU A 18 -28.88 2.84 20.00
N VAL A 19 -29.11 4.05 19.50
CA VAL A 19 -28.98 4.36 18.07
C VAL A 19 -27.55 4.14 17.58
N PHE A 20 -26.55 4.56 18.36
CA PHE A 20 -25.14 4.34 18.05
C PHE A 20 -24.78 2.85 17.99
N LEU A 21 -25.24 2.06 18.97
CA LEU A 21 -25.03 0.60 18.98
C LEU A 21 -25.74 -0.09 17.81
N CYS A 22 -26.96 0.33 17.48
CA CYS A 22 -27.68 -0.17 16.31
C CYS A 22 -26.96 0.11 14.99
N LEU A 23 -26.20 1.20 14.90
CA LEU A 23 -25.37 1.52 13.71
C LEU A 23 -24.05 0.73 13.70
N LEU A 24 -23.47 0.43 14.86
CA LEU A 24 -22.20 -0.31 14.95
C LEU A 24 -22.33 -1.80 14.58
N ILE A 25 -23.44 -2.46 14.95
CA ILE A 25 -23.65 -3.89 14.69
C ILE A 25 -23.56 -4.26 13.19
N PRO A 26 -24.28 -3.59 12.27
CA PRO A 26 -24.16 -3.90 10.84
C PRO A 26 -22.79 -3.54 10.27
N LEU A 27 -22.16 -2.47 10.78
CA LEU A 27 -20.81 -2.08 10.37
C LEU A 27 -19.77 -3.15 10.76
N PHE A 28 -19.87 -3.70 11.98
CA PHE A 28 -19.02 -4.81 12.43
C PHE A 28 -19.26 -6.09 11.61
N PHE A 29 -20.51 -6.38 11.27
CA PHE A 29 -20.85 -7.52 10.43
C PHE A 29 -20.25 -7.40 9.03
N LEU A 30 -20.35 -6.23 8.39
CA LEU A 30 -19.76 -5.97 7.08
C LEU A 30 -18.23 -6.15 7.09
N ILE A 31 -17.55 -5.54 8.07
CA ILE A 31 -16.10 -5.69 8.24
C ILE A 31 -15.72 -7.16 8.41
N ASN A 32 -16.46 -7.91 9.24
CA ASN A 32 -16.18 -9.34 9.47
C ASN A 32 -16.32 -10.17 8.19
N VAL A 33 -17.32 -9.90 7.35
CA VAL A 33 -17.53 -10.64 6.10
C VAL A 33 -16.38 -10.39 5.13
N GLU A 34 -15.94 -9.14 4.96
CA GLU A 34 -14.83 -8.80 4.07
C GLU A 34 -13.51 -9.42 4.55
N VAL A 35 -13.22 -9.29 5.85
CA VAL A 35 -12.02 -9.88 6.47
C VAL A 35 -12.04 -11.40 6.32
N TYR A 36 -13.18 -12.05 6.54
CA TYR A 36 -13.31 -13.50 6.36
C TYR A 36 -13.06 -13.93 4.91
N GLN A 37 -13.56 -13.19 3.92
CA GLN A 37 -13.31 -13.50 2.51
C GLN A 37 -11.82 -13.38 2.15
N ILE A 38 -11.13 -12.38 2.69
CA ILE A 38 -9.69 -12.20 2.50
C ILE A 38 -8.94 -13.38 3.14
N ILE A 39 -9.23 -13.70 4.41
CA ILE A 39 -8.59 -14.82 5.11
C ILE A 39 -8.81 -16.13 4.35
N LYS A 40 -10.04 -16.40 3.87
CA LYS A 40 -10.34 -17.61 3.11
C LYS A 40 -9.53 -17.71 1.82
N LYS A 41 -9.38 -16.61 1.08
CA LYS A 41 -8.56 -16.56 -0.15
C LYS A 41 -7.08 -16.78 0.17
N VAL A 42 -6.55 -16.08 1.17
CA VAL A 42 -5.15 -16.20 1.60
C VAL A 42 -4.86 -17.61 2.09
N TYR A 43 -5.73 -18.19 2.92
CA TYR A 43 -5.58 -19.56 3.41
C TYR A 43 -5.70 -20.59 2.29
N GLY A 44 -6.61 -20.40 1.33
CA GLY A 44 -6.71 -21.25 0.13
C GLY A 44 -5.44 -21.20 -0.72
N PHE A 45 -4.87 -19.99 -0.91
CA PHE A 45 -3.58 -19.84 -1.57
C PHE A 45 -2.44 -20.46 -0.76
N TYR A 46 -2.42 -20.29 0.57
CA TYR A 46 -1.42 -20.90 1.46
C TYR A 46 -1.44 -22.43 1.38
N LEU A 47 -2.63 -23.04 1.39
CA LEU A 47 -2.77 -24.48 1.19
C LEU A 47 -2.29 -24.93 -0.20
N HIS A 48 -2.66 -24.18 -1.25
CA HIS A 48 -2.22 -24.48 -2.61
C HIS A 48 -0.70 -24.37 -2.78
N SER A 49 -0.10 -23.30 -2.25
CA SER A 49 1.34 -23.05 -2.24
C SER A 49 2.11 -24.08 -1.42
N TYR A 50 1.58 -24.52 -0.28
CA TYR A 50 2.15 -25.62 0.50
C TYR A 50 2.15 -26.93 -0.28
N SER A 51 1.08 -27.21 -1.03
CA SER A 51 0.99 -28.41 -1.89
C SER A 51 1.90 -28.35 -3.13
N SER A 52 2.19 -27.14 -3.63
CA SER A 52 2.95 -26.89 -4.85
C SER A 52 4.38 -26.39 -4.61
N ARG A 53 4.94 -26.68 -3.41
CA ARG A 53 6.21 -26.17 -2.83
C ARG A 53 7.42 -26.10 -3.78
N ASN A 54 7.39 -26.78 -4.91
CA ASN A 54 8.47 -26.81 -5.90
C ASN A 54 8.29 -25.86 -7.11
N ASN A 55 7.17 -25.13 -7.26
CA ASN A 55 6.87 -24.36 -8.50
C ASN A 55 6.50 -22.87 -8.31
N LEU A 56 6.62 -22.30 -7.11
CA LEU A 56 6.33 -20.87 -6.90
C LEU A 56 7.55 -20.03 -7.29
N ASN A 57 7.51 -19.49 -8.50
CA ASN A 57 8.59 -18.69 -9.07
C ASN A 57 8.19 -17.20 -9.15
N LEU A 58 9.19 -16.31 -9.32
CA LEU A 58 8.99 -14.87 -9.51
C LEU A 58 7.94 -14.53 -10.60
N ASN A 59 7.89 -15.31 -11.68
CA ASN A 59 6.89 -15.14 -12.74
C ASN A 59 5.45 -15.35 -12.24
N SER A 60 5.26 -16.31 -11.32
CA SER A 60 3.94 -16.57 -10.75
C SER A 60 3.48 -15.42 -9.85
N PHE A 61 4.41 -14.83 -9.11
CA PHE A 61 4.15 -13.61 -8.33
C PHE A 61 3.76 -12.45 -9.25
N ASN A 62 4.49 -12.20 -10.33
CA ASN A 62 4.18 -11.08 -11.25
C ASN A 62 2.79 -11.21 -11.88
N LEU A 63 2.45 -12.39 -12.41
CA LEU A 63 1.12 -12.64 -12.99
C LEU A 63 0.00 -12.45 -11.97
N TRP A 64 0.20 -12.96 -10.77
CA TRP A 64 -0.72 -12.79 -9.66
C TRP A 64 -0.85 -11.29 -9.30
N PHE A 65 0.26 -10.59 -9.12
CA PHE A 65 0.29 -9.19 -8.73
C PHE A 65 -0.42 -8.31 -9.76
N GLU A 66 -0.11 -8.47 -11.04
CA GLU A 66 -0.79 -7.76 -12.12
C GLU A 66 -2.30 -8.02 -12.12
N PHE A 67 -2.74 -9.27 -11.97
CA PHE A 67 -4.16 -9.62 -11.93
C PHE A 67 -4.89 -8.92 -10.76
N TYR A 68 -4.29 -8.91 -9.57
CA TYR A 68 -4.92 -8.29 -8.40
C TYR A 68 -4.84 -6.76 -8.41
N VAL A 69 -3.79 -6.19 -9.01
CA VAL A 69 -3.68 -4.75 -9.28
C VAL A 69 -4.74 -4.30 -10.28
N ILE A 70 -4.92 -5.01 -11.39
CA ILE A 70 -5.95 -4.71 -12.41
C ILE A 70 -7.36 -4.77 -11.80
N SER A 71 -7.61 -5.77 -10.95
CA SER A 71 -8.89 -5.92 -10.25
C SER A 71 -9.04 -4.99 -9.03
N LYS A 72 -8.04 -4.13 -8.74
CA LYS A 72 -8.01 -3.15 -7.64
C LYS A 72 -8.25 -3.76 -6.26
N GLN A 73 -7.87 -5.02 -6.06
CA GLN A 73 -8.01 -5.72 -4.77
C GLN A 73 -6.80 -5.43 -3.87
N TRP A 74 -6.58 -4.16 -3.53
CA TRP A 74 -5.34 -3.70 -2.89
C TRP A 74 -5.02 -4.36 -1.56
N LEU A 75 -6.03 -4.60 -0.71
CA LEU A 75 -5.85 -5.29 0.56
C LEU A 75 -5.35 -6.73 0.37
N LEU A 76 -5.85 -7.40 -0.67
CA LEU A 76 -5.39 -8.73 -1.03
C LEU A 76 -3.99 -8.68 -1.66
N CYS A 77 -3.68 -7.60 -2.40
CA CYS A 77 -2.33 -7.39 -2.90
C CYS A 77 -1.34 -7.34 -1.73
N ILE A 78 -1.60 -6.49 -0.74
CA ILE A 78 -0.73 -6.27 0.42
C ILE A 78 -0.52 -7.57 1.20
N SER A 79 -1.60 -8.25 1.59
CA SER A 79 -1.52 -9.47 2.41
C SER A 79 -0.72 -10.59 1.74
N MET A 80 -0.85 -10.71 0.42
CA MET A 80 -0.14 -11.71 -0.34
C MET A 80 1.32 -11.34 -0.57
N ILE A 81 1.65 -10.06 -0.81
CA ILE A 81 3.06 -9.62 -0.88
C ILE A 81 3.77 -9.95 0.43
N GLU A 82 3.15 -9.67 1.58
CA GLU A 82 3.70 -10.04 2.90
C GLU A 82 3.89 -11.55 3.02
N LEU A 83 2.94 -12.36 2.55
CA LEU A 83 3.07 -13.82 2.54
C LEU A 83 4.21 -14.31 1.64
N PHE A 84 4.35 -13.76 0.43
CA PHE A 84 5.44 -14.08 -0.50
C PHE A 84 6.80 -13.68 0.06
N TYR A 85 6.86 -12.56 0.77
CA TYR A 85 8.06 -12.09 1.45
C TYR A 85 8.44 -12.99 2.63
N LEU A 86 7.48 -13.35 3.49
CA LEU A 86 7.70 -14.28 4.63
C LEU A 86 8.07 -15.70 4.22
N SER A 87 7.77 -16.09 2.98
CA SER A 87 8.13 -17.38 2.41
C SER A 87 9.42 -17.36 1.58
N ASP A 88 10.15 -16.24 1.61
CA ASP A 88 11.42 -16.02 0.88
C ASP A 88 11.31 -16.20 -0.65
N ILE A 89 10.11 -16.09 -1.23
CA ILE A 89 9.87 -16.25 -2.68
C ILE A 89 10.33 -15.01 -3.45
N ILE A 90 10.07 -13.83 -2.87
CA ILE A 90 10.44 -12.54 -3.44
C ILE A 90 11.46 -11.84 -2.56
N LYS A 91 12.36 -11.08 -3.18
CA LYS A 91 13.36 -10.27 -2.46
C LYS A 91 12.70 -9.05 -1.83
N SER A 92 13.35 -8.51 -0.78
CA SER A 92 12.98 -7.28 -0.09
C SER A 92 12.68 -6.13 -1.05
N ASP A 93 13.52 -5.95 -2.07
CA ASP A 93 13.42 -4.81 -2.98
C ASP A 93 12.09 -4.83 -3.74
N LEU A 94 11.77 -5.98 -4.36
CA LEU A 94 10.52 -6.16 -5.09
C LEU A 94 9.32 -6.05 -4.15
N ALA A 95 9.39 -6.66 -2.97
CA ALA A 95 8.32 -6.62 -1.98
C ALA A 95 8.00 -5.17 -1.56
N PHE A 96 9.02 -4.38 -1.23
CA PHE A 96 8.84 -3.00 -0.80
C PHE A 96 8.35 -2.09 -1.93
N ILE A 97 8.83 -2.28 -3.17
CA ILE A 97 8.32 -1.54 -4.34
C ILE A 97 6.83 -1.84 -4.56
N SER A 98 6.45 -3.12 -4.53
CA SER A 98 5.06 -3.54 -4.68
C SER A 98 4.17 -3.03 -3.54
N LEU A 99 4.65 -3.05 -2.29
CA LEU A 99 3.93 -2.48 -1.14
C LEU A 99 3.75 -0.97 -1.29
N ALA A 100 4.81 -0.22 -1.62
CA ALA A 100 4.73 1.22 -1.83
C ALA A 100 3.69 1.59 -2.90
N TYR A 101 3.67 0.82 -4.00
CA TYR A 101 2.67 0.97 -5.05
C TYR A 101 1.24 0.71 -4.53
N CYS A 102 1.01 -0.37 -3.77
CA CYS A 102 -0.30 -0.66 -3.20
C CYS A 102 -0.75 0.41 -2.20
N TYR A 103 0.11 0.83 -1.27
CA TYR A 103 -0.19 1.86 -0.27
C TYR A 103 -0.52 3.20 -0.90
N ARG A 104 0.18 3.59 -1.97
CA ARG A 104 -0.14 4.81 -2.73
C ARG A 104 -1.55 4.74 -3.32
N ASN A 105 -1.94 3.59 -3.88
CA ASN A 105 -3.25 3.42 -4.51
C ASN A 105 -4.43 3.37 -3.51
N ILE A 106 -4.19 2.99 -2.25
CA ILE A 106 -5.19 3.10 -1.17
C ILE A 106 -5.14 4.45 -0.44
N ASN A 107 -4.36 5.40 -0.95
CA ASN A 107 -4.19 6.75 -0.38
C ASN A 107 -3.56 6.75 1.03
N CYS A 108 -2.84 5.69 1.41
CA CYS A 108 -2.01 5.65 2.61
C CYS A 108 -0.61 6.18 2.28
N LEU A 109 -0.56 7.48 1.99
CA LEU A 109 0.59 8.13 1.36
C LEU A 109 1.85 8.13 2.25
N GLU A 110 1.71 8.28 3.57
CA GLU A 110 2.87 8.26 4.48
C GLU A 110 3.54 6.87 4.51
N ILE A 111 2.75 5.80 4.45
CA ILE A 111 3.25 4.42 4.38
C ILE A 111 3.91 4.18 3.03
N ALA A 112 3.33 4.72 1.95
CA ALA A 112 3.94 4.65 0.63
C ALA A 112 5.29 5.38 0.60
N GLU A 113 5.38 6.59 1.16
CA GLU A 113 6.64 7.35 1.31
C GLU A 113 7.70 6.50 2.03
N TYR A 114 7.34 5.90 3.16
CA TYR A 114 8.26 5.04 3.93
C TYR A 114 8.86 3.92 3.07
N TYR A 115 8.04 3.15 2.35
CA TYR A 115 8.54 2.05 1.53
C TYR A 115 9.35 2.55 0.31
N TYR A 116 8.96 3.65 -0.33
CA TYR A 116 9.76 4.26 -1.40
C TYR A 116 11.13 4.75 -0.91
N LEU A 117 11.20 5.36 0.28
CA LEU A 117 12.46 5.82 0.85
C LEU A 117 13.38 4.65 1.20
N ILE A 118 12.82 3.56 1.74
CA ILE A 118 13.59 2.34 2.01
C ILE A 118 14.17 1.77 0.71
N THR A 119 13.38 1.61 -0.34
CA THR A 119 13.88 1.05 -1.60
C THR A 119 14.93 1.95 -2.25
N LEU A 120 14.72 3.26 -2.23
CA LEU A 120 15.69 4.25 -2.71
C LEU A 120 16.99 4.27 -1.88
N SER A 121 16.97 3.87 -0.61
CA SER A 121 18.22 3.74 0.16
C SER A 121 19.17 2.66 -0.41
N TYR A 122 18.61 1.65 -1.08
CA TYR A 122 19.37 0.61 -1.77
C TYR A 122 19.63 0.95 -3.24
N VAL A 123 18.67 1.60 -3.91
CA VAL A 123 18.74 1.95 -5.34
C VAL A 123 18.47 3.45 -5.53
N PRO A 124 19.41 4.35 -5.17
CA PRO A 124 19.14 5.79 -5.04
C PRO A 124 18.83 6.50 -6.35
N ASN A 125 19.27 5.95 -7.48
CA ASN A 125 19.16 6.59 -8.79
C ASN A 125 18.04 6.00 -9.66
N ASP A 126 17.13 5.21 -9.08
CA ASP A 126 16.00 4.68 -9.85
C ASP A 126 14.99 5.79 -10.17
N ILE A 127 15.04 6.26 -11.42
CA ILE A 127 14.17 7.31 -11.95
C ILE A 127 12.68 6.98 -11.76
N SER A 128 12.30 5.70 -11.86
CA SER A 128 10.90 5.29 -11.71
C SER A 128 10.41 5.43 -10.28
N LEU A 129 11.24 5.03 -9.30
CA LEU A 129 10.95 5.16 -7.88
C LEU A 129 10.93 6.62 -7.45
N LEU A 130 11.88 7.43 -7.92
CA LEU A 130 11.92 8.87 -7.65
C LEU A 130 10.66 9.58 -8.18
N LYS A 131 10.20 9.24 -9.40
CA LYS A 131 8.94 9.78 -9.95
C LYS A 131 7.74 9.39 -9.08
N ASN A 132 7.67 8.15 -8.64
CA ASN A 132 6.59 7.68 -7.76
C ASN A 132 6.61 8.38 -6.40
N LEU A 133 7.80 8.57 -5.80
CA LEU A 133 7.96 9.32 -4.55
C LEU A 133 7.56 10.80 -4.72
N ALA A 134 7.97 11.45 -5.81
CA ALA A 134 7.56 12.83 -6.09
C ALA A 134 6.03 12.96 -6.22
N SER A 135 5.38 12.01 -6.90
CA SER A 135 3.92 11.94 -6.97
C SER A 135 3.27 11.76 -5.59
N VAL A 136 3.89 11.00 -4.68
CA VAL A 136 3.40 10.87 -3.30
C VAL A 136 3.52 12.20 -2.55
N TYR A 137 4.64 12.91 -2.70
CA TYR A 137 4.82 14.24 -2.10
C TYR A 137 3.83 15.27 -2.63
N ASP A 138 3.54 15.25 -3.93
CA ASP A 138 2.51 16.10 -4.54
C ASP A 138 1.13 15.84 -3.91
N GLN A 139 0.77 14.57 -3.71
CA GLN A 139 -0.51 14.17 -3.11
C GLN A 139 -0.59 14.51 -1.61
N LEU A 140 0.53 14.49 -0.90
CA LEU A 140 0.65 14.94 0.48
C LEU A 140 0.64 16.47 0.64
N GLY A 141 0.72 17.23 -0.46
CA GLY A 141 0.87 18.69 -0.43
C GLY A 141 2.28 19.17 -0.05
N GLN A 142 3.27 18.28 -0.03
CA GLN A 142 4.66 18.58 0.29
C GLN A 142 5.42 19.02 -0.97
N TYR A 143 4.97 20.12 -1.58
CA TYR A 143 5.45 20.57 -2.90
C TYR A 143 6.96 20.85 -2.94
N ASP A 144 7.55 21.36 -1.86
CA ASP A 144 8.99 21.63 -1.79
C ASP A 144 9.81 20.34 -1.94
N LYS A 145 9.38 19.25 -1.29
CA LYS A 145 10.03 17.94 -1.43
C LYS A 145 9.81 17.38 -2.83
N ALA A 146 8.58 17.47 -3.36
CA ALA A 146 8.28 17.00 -4.71
C ALA A 146 9.17 17.69 -5.77
N ILE A 147 9.29 19.02 -5.71
CA ILE A 147 10.14 19.81 -6.62
C ILE A 147 11.60 19.36 -6.54
N ASN A 148 12.12 19.13 -5.33
CA ASN A 148 13.50 18.66 -5.16
C ASN A 148 13.70 17.29 -5.81
N VAL A 149 12.78 16.33 -5.58
CA VAL A 149 12.86 15.00 -6.20
C VAL A 149 12.73 15.07 -7.72
N TYR A 150 11.82 15.91 -8.26
CA TYR A 150 11.70 16.10 -9.71
C TYR A 150 12.96 16.71 -10.33
N ARG A 151 13.66 17.60 -9.63
CA ARG A 151 14.96 18.13 -10.11
C ARG A 151 15.99 17.02 -10.23
N ASP A 152 16.03 16.10 -9.27
CA ASP A 152 16.96 14.97 -9.30
C ASP A 152 16.61 14.00 -10.43
N VAL A 153 15.31 13.72 -10.66
CA VAL A 153 14.83 12.97 -11.83
C VAL A 153 15.31 13.60 -13.15
N ILE A 154 15.19 14.93 -13.28
CA ILE A 154 15.61 15.64 -14.50
C ILE A 154 17.12 15.55 -14.70
N LYS A 155 17.92 15.68 -13.64
CA LYS A 155 19.39 15.55 -13.73
C LYS A 155 19.79 14.15 -14.20
N LEU A 156 19.27 13.11 -13.54
CA LEU A 156 19.56 11.71 -13.89
C LEU A 156 19.14 11.38 -15.33
N SER A 157 17.96 11.84 -15.76
CA SER A 157 17.51 11.62 -17.15
C SER A 157 18.40 12.30 -18.19
N LYS A 158 19.01 13.45 -17.85
CA LYS A 158 19.94 14.14 -18.75
C LYS A 158 21.25 13.38 -18.84
N GLU A 159 21.77 12.90 -17.71
CA GLU A 159 22.98 12.08 -17.64
C GLU A 159 22.81 10.78 -18.44
N GLU A 160 21.68 10.07 -18.31
CA GLU A 160 21.37 8.89 -19.14
C GLU A 160 21.27 9.21 -20.64
N SER A 161 20.77 10.39 -20.99
CA SER A 161 20.56 10.80 -22.40
C SER A 161 21.82 11.28 -23.10
N ILE A 162 22.90 11.57 -22.37
CA ILE A 162 24.20 11.94 -22.95
C ILE A 162 24.95 10.63 -23.20
N PRO A 163 25.11 10.17 -24.46
CA PRO A 163 25.85 8.94 -24.72
C PRO A 163 27.30 9.11 -24.24
N ASP A 164 27.85 8.09 -23.60
CA ASP A 164 29.24 8.01 -23.06
C ASP A 164 30.33 8.53 -24.00
N PHE A 165 30.04 8.64 -25.30
CA PHE A 165 30.91 9.18 -26.34
C PHE A 165 31.47 10.59 -26.06
N TYR A 166 30.77 11.44 -25.30
CA TYR A 166 31.26 12.79 -24.98
C TYR A 166 32.02 12.89 -23.65
N SER A 167 32.04 11.83 -22.83
CA SER A 167 32.69 11.84 -21.51
C SER A 167 34.22 11.69 -21.56
N ASN A 168 34.78 11.25 -22.69
CA ASN A 168 36.22 11.02 -22.90
C ASN A 168 36.93 12.18 -23.64
N LEU A 169 36.32 13.37 -23.73
CA LEU A 169 36.88 14.53 -24.47
C LEU A 169 37.14 15.78 -23.59
N VAL A 170 37.26 15.62 -22.27
CA VAL A 170 37.79 16.64 -21.35
C VAL A 170 38.99 16.06 -20.62
#